data_AF-D8J0Q5-F1
#
_entry.id   AF-D8J0Q5-F1
#
_cell.length_a   1.000
_cell.length_b   1.000
_cell.length_c   1.000
_cell.angle_alpha   90.00
_cell.angle_beta   90.00
_cell.angle_gamma   90.00
#
_symmetry.space_group_name_H-M   'P 1'
#
loop_
_entity.id
_entity.type
_entity.pdbx_description
1 polymer ?
#
loop_
_entity_poly.entity_id
_entity_poly.type
_entity_poly.pdbx_seq_one_letter_code
_entity_poly.pdbx_strand_id
1 'polypeptide(L)'
;MSAYQNFLDFFTMYNRERLDGLNETYFAPMTAEERSKAFDHLLEMTRPGGSDESVKGLFLADAERAVPVVRELLEQGVLNDDAALAAAWELYRRQPDPALIEVFLRLMSSTDRTLRSRAAFYVPADESNEALLEALRGMIRTETETLPLVNATNKLLECYGITEDSLPEAQYLRLYRGLRSDDLKTKEATFKDLDRLFGLDA
;
A
#
# COMPACT_ATOMS: atom_id res chain seq x y z
N MET A 1 31.54 6.27 -16.19
CA MET A 1 30.33 5.44 -16.11
C MET A 1 29.15 6.40 -16.13
N SER A 2 28.19 6.24 -17.04
CA SER A 2 27.04 7.16 -17.11
C SER A 2 26.06 6.88 -15.98
N ALA A 3 25.24 7.86 -15.61
CA ALA A 3 24.20 7.69 -14.59
C ALA A 3 23.20 6.61 -15.02
N TYR A 4 22.90 6.55 -16.32
CA TYR A 4 22.05 5.49 -16.88
C TYR A 4 22.65 4.08 -16.72
N GLN A 5 23.98 3.93 -16.87
CA GLN A 5 24.61 2.63 -16.67
C GLN A 5 24.49 2.17 -15.21
N ASN A 6 24.69 3.05 -14.23
CA ASN A 6 24.50 2.73 -12.81
C ASN A 6 23.06 2.25 -12.52
N PHE A 7 22.07 2.85 -13.17
CA PHE A 7 20.68 2.42 -13.10
C PHE A 7 20.44 1.03 -13.73
N LEU A 8 21.05 0.74 -14.88
CA LEU A 8 20.95 -0.59 -15.47
C LEU A 8 21.65 -1.65 -14.60
N ASP A 9 22.81 -1.28 -14.04
CA ASP A 9 23.59 -2.17 -13.19
C ASP A 9 22.80 -2.59 -11.95
N PHE A 10 21.94 -1.73 -11.39
CA PHE A 10 21.03 -2.06 -10.27
C PHE A 10 20.23 -3.35 -10.51
N PHE A 11 19.73 -3.58 -11.73
CA PHE A 11 18.94 -4.79 -12.06
C PHE A 11 19.79 -6.06 -12.17
N THR A 12 21.11 -5.92 -12.16
CA THR A 12 22.08 -7.02 -12.22
C THR A 12 22.83 -7.22 -10.90
N MET A 13 22.59 -6.36 -9.90
CA MET A 13 23.22 -6.43 -8.58
C MET A 13 22.58 -7.51 -7.69
N TYR A 14 23.43 -8.22 -6.94
CA TYR A 14 23.04 -9.20 -5.92
C TYR A 14 23.55 -8.82 -4.52
N ASN A 15 24.01 -7.58 -4.34
CA ASN A 15 24.64 -7.07 -3.13
C ASN A 15 23.63 -6.40 -2.18
N ARG A 16 24.12 -5.88 -1.06
CA ARG A 16 23.29 -5.22 -0.03
C ARG A 16 22.52 -3.99 -0.54
N GLU A 17 23.07 -3.25 -1.50
CA GLU A 17 22.41 -2.07 -2.09
C GLU A 17 21.09 -2.44 -2.78
N ARG A 18 20.96 -3.68 -3.26
CA ARG A 18 19.71 -4.20 -3.78
C ARG A 18 18.58 -4.21 -2.75
N LEU A 19 18.91 -4.34 -1.45
CA LEU A 19 17.94 -4.36 -0.35
C LEU A 19 17.37 -2.96 -0.05
N ASP A 20 18.11 -1.90 -0.38
CA ASP A 20 17.65 -0.51 -0.20
C ASP A 20 16.65 -0.12 -1.30
N GLY A 21 16.55 -0.93 -2.36
CA GLY A 21 15.59 -0.78 -3.45
C GLY A 21 15.90 0.37 -4.39
N LEU A 22 15.18 0.39 -5.51
CA LEU A 22 15.30 1.46 -6.50
C LEU A 22 14.75 2.78 -5.92
N ASN A 23 15.57 3.83 -5.89
CA ASN A 23 15.24 5.12 -5.26
C ASN A 23 15.82 6.32 -6.05
N GLU A 24 15.51 7.55 -5.63
CA GLU A 24 15.87 8.79 -6.34
C GLU A 24 17.39 8.94 -6.59
N THR A 25 18.26 8.32 -5.79
CA THR A 25 19.72 8.43 -5.97
C THR A 25 20.21 7.86 -7.30
N TYR A 26 19.47 6.90 -7.89
CA TYR A 26 19.75 6.35 -9.22
C TYR A 26 19.31 7.28 -10.36
N PHE A 27 18.38 8.21 -10.11
CA PHE A 27 17.81 9.11 -11.12
C PHE A 27 18.35 10.54 -11.03
N ALA A 28 18.68 11.03 -9.83
CA ALA A 28 19.18 12.38 -9.59
C ALA A 28 20.38 12.79 -10.47
N PRO A 29 21.36 11.93 -10.77
CA PRO A 29 22.49 12.31 -11.64
C PRO A 29 22.18 12.20 -13.14
N MET A 30 21.00 11.71 -13.53
CA MET A 30 20.64 11.53 -14.94
C MET A 30 20.31 12.85 -15.63
N THR A 31 20.73 12.95 -16.89
CA THR A 31 20.17 13.93 -17.82
C THR A 31 18.71 13.59 -18.16
N ALA A 32 17.97 14.55 -18.73
CA ALA A 32 16.59 14.31 -19.19
C ALA A 32 16.49 13.16 -20.21
N GLU A 33 17.47 13.04 -21.10
CA GLU A 33 17.54 11.94 -22.08
C GLU A 33 17.76 10.58 -21.40
N GLU A 34 18.67 10.51 -20.42
CA GLU A 34 18.91 9.28 -19.65
C GLU A 34 17.69 8.88 -18.81
N ARG A 35 17.01 9.86 -18.20
CA ARG A 35 15.79 9.63 -17.41
C ARG A 35 14.65 9.13 -18.29
N SER A 36 14.54 9.65 -19.52
CA SER A 36 13.60 9.17 -20.54
C SER A 36 13.89 7.71 -20.95
N LYS A 37 15.16 7.35 -21.18
CA LYS A 37 15.57 5.96 -21.45
C LYS A 37 15.30 5.02 -20.27
N ALA A 38 15.55 5.47 -19.05
CA ALA A 38 15.25 4.70 -17.84
C ALA A 38 13.74 4.44 -17.72
N PHE A 39 12.91 5.45 -17.99
CA PHE A 39 11.45 5.27 -18.03
C PHE A 39 11.04 4.21 -19.05
N ASP A 40 11.56 4.28 -20.28
CA ASP A 40 11.21 3.32 -21.34
C ASP A 40 11.60 1.89 -20.95
N HIS A 41 12.80 1.72 -20.37
CA HIS A 41 13.25 0.43 -19.86
C HIS A 41 12.33 -0.13 -18.76
N LEU A 42 11.96 0.70 -17.78
CA LEU A 42 11.03 0.31 -16.71
C LEU A 42 9.65 -0.05 -17.25
N LEU A 43 9.19 0.67 -18.27
CA LEU A 43 7.89 0.40 -18.90
C LEU A 43 7.90 -0.95 -19.62
N GLU A 44 8.97 -1.27 -20.34
CA GLU A 44 9.16 -2.59 -20.95
C GLU A 44 9.14 -3.72 -19.92
N MET A 45 9.76 -3.51 -18.75
CA MET A 45 9.71 -4.46 -17.64
C MET A 45 8.33 -4.56 -16.97
N THR A 46 7.55 -3.48 -16.98
CA THR A 46 6.23 -3.42 -16.32
C THR A 46 5.13 -4.10 -17.14
N ARG A 47 5.18 -3.98 -18.48
CA ARG A 47 4.17 -4.54 -19.41
C ARG A 47 3.87 -6.04 -19.25
N PRO A 48 4.84 -6.95 -19.02
CA PRO A 48 4.56 -8.37 -18.83
C PRO A 48 4.07 -8.74 -17.41
N GLY A 49 3.78 -7.76 -16.55
CA GLY A 49 3.27 -7.96 -15.19
C GLY A 49 3.99 -7.10 -14.16
N GLY A 50 5.25 -6.75 -14.41
CA GLY A 50 6.02 -5.82 -13.59
C GLY A 50 6.35 -6.33 -12.20
N SER A 51 6.77 -5.40 -11.36
CA SER A 51 7.06 -5.55 -9.94
C SER A 51 6.79 -4.22 -9.23
N ASP A 52 6.70 -4.26 -7.90
CA ASP A 52 6.62 -3.05 -7.05
C ASP A 52 7.69 -2.01 -7.44
N GLU A 53 8.92 -2.47 -7.69
CA GLU A 53 10.06 -1.61 -8.01
C GLU A 53 10.00 -1.03 -9.41
N SER A 54 9.57 -1.81 -10.40
CA SER A 54 9.41 -1.28 -11.77
C SER A 54 8.35 -0.17 -11.82
N VAL A 55 7.23 -0.35 -11.10
CA VAL A 55 6.16 0.64 -11.03
C VAL A 55 6.63 1.88 -10.28
N LYS A 56 7.20 1.75 -9.08
CA LYS A 56 7.78 2.90 -8.35
C LYS A 56 8.85 3.61 -9.16
N GLY A 57 9.68 2.84 -9.86
CA GLY A 57 10.70 3.35 -10.78
C GLY A 57 10.10 4.25 -11.86
N LEU A 58 8.96 3.89 -12.46
CA LEU A 58 8.30 4.74 -13.47
C LEU A 58 7.96 6.12 -12.89
N PHE A 59 7.41 6.15 -11.67
CA PHE A 59 7.07 7.38 -10.99
C PHE A 59 8.28 8.19 -10.52
N LEU A 60 9.40 7.54 -10.20
CA LEU A 60 10.68 8.19 -9.92
C LEU A 60 11.30 8.75 -11.21
N ALA A 61 11.19 8.03 -12.34
CA ALA A 61 11.73 8.47 -13.61
C ALA A 61 10.92 9.65 -14.18
N ASP A 62 9.61 9.55 -14.25
CA ASP A 62 8.75 10.62 -14.77
C ASP A 62 7.32 10.43 -14.27
N ALA A 63 6.96 11.10 -13.18
CA ALA A 63 5.66 10.95 -12.56
C ALA A 63 4.50 11.39 -13.47
N GLU A 64 4.67 12.47 -14.23
CA GLU A 64 3.62 12.99 -15.12
C GLU A 64 3.34 11.99 -16.24
N ARG A 65 4.39 11.42 -16.82
CA ARG A 65 4.28 10.37 -17.84
C ARG A 65 3.81 9.03 -17.28
N ALA A 66 4.16 8.69 -16.04
CA ALA A 66 3.79 7.43 -15.40
C ALA A 66 2.29 7.30 -15.14
N VAL A 67 1.62 8.38 -14.69
CA VAL A 67 0.20 8.33 -14.30
C VAL A 67 -0.71 7.70 -15.36
N PRO A 68 -0.78 8.19 -16.61
CA PRO A 68 -1.70 7.64 -17.60
C PRO A 68 -1.35 6.19 -17.98
N VAL A 69 -0.06 5.87 -18.09
CA VAL A 69 0.41 4.55 -18.53
C VAL A 69 0.18 3.49 -17.46
N VAL A 70 0.50 3.80 -16.20
CA VAL A 70 0.29 2.86 -15.08
C VAL A 70 -1.20 2.64 -14.83
N ARG A 71 -2.03 3.68 -14.96
CA ARG A 71 -3.48 3.55 -14.87
C ARG A 71 -4.02 2.60 -15.94
N GLU A 72 -3.61 2.78 -17.20
CA GLU A 72 -3.98 1.87 -18.28
C GLU A 72 -3.58 0.42 -17.99
N LEU A 73 -2.34 0.18 -17.55
CA LEU A 73 -1.86 -1.17 -17.22
C LEU A 73 -2.64 -1.81 -16.05
N LEU A 74 -3.01 -1.01 -15.05
CA LEU A 74 -3.81 -1.46 -13.92
C LEU A 74 -5.24 -1.83 -14.36
N GLU A 75 -5.88 -0.99 -15.18
CA GLU A 75 -7.22 -1.21 -15.72
C GLU A 75 -7.30 -2.42 -16.66
N GLN A 76 -6.24 -2.67 -17.43
CA GLN A 76 -6.10 -3.86 -18.28
C GLN A 76 -5.89 -5.15 -17.46
N GLY A 77 -5.57 -5.04 -16.17
CA GLY A 77 -5.32 -6.20 -15.31
C GLY A 77 -4.07 -7.00 -15.67
N VAL A 78 -3.10 -6.37 -16.37
CA VAL A 78 -1.86 -7.05 -16.78
C VAL A 78 -0.82 -7.11 -15.66
N LEU A 79 -0.92 -6.20 -14.69
CA LEU A 79 0.00 -6.14 -13.53
C LEU A 79 -0.21 -7.34 -12.61
N ASN A 80 0.89 -7.91 -12.11
CA ASN A 80 0.80 -8.86 -11.00
C ASN A 80 0.40 -8.15 -9.70
N ASP A 81 0.09 -8.92 -8.67
CA ASP A 81 -0.47 -8.36 -7.43
C ASP A 81 0.46 -7.37 -6.72
N ASP A 82 1.78 -7.62 -6.72
CA ASP A 82 2.77 -6.69 -6.14
C ASP A 82 2.82 -5.36 -6.91
N ALA A 83 2.85 -5.44 -8.24
CA ALA A 83 2.87 -4.27 -9.12
C ALA A 83 1.54 -3.51 -9.08
N ALA A 84 0.40 -4.22 -9.01
CA ALA A 84 -0.92 -3.64 -8.90
C ALA A 84 -1.09 -2.87 -7.58
N LEU A 85 -0.58 -3.41 -6.47
CA LEU A 85 -0.58 -2.72 -5.19
C LEU A 85 0.24 -1.42 -5.24
N ALA A 86 1.45 -1.49 -5.81
CA ALA A 86 2.31 -0.32 -5.98
C ALA A 86 1.66 0.73 -6.90
N ALA A 87 1.05 0.29 -7.99
CA ALA A 87 0.35 1.15 -8.94
C ALA A 87 -0.81 1.88 -8.28
N ALA A 88 -1.68 1.17 -7.56
CA ALA A 88 -2.81 1.76 -6.86
C ALA A 88 -2.35 2.82 -5.84
N TRP A 89 -1.29 2.52 -5.08
CA TRP A 89 -0.73 3.46 -4.11
C TRP A 89 -0.13 4.72 -4.75
N GLU A 90 0.73 4.56 -5.76
CA GLU A 90 1.40 5.69 -6.40
C GLU A 90 0.42 6.57 -7.19
N LEU A 91 -0.62 5.97 -7.80
CA LEU A 91 -1.71 6.69 -8.45
C LEU A 91 -2.53 7.47 -7.42
N TYR A 92 -2.99 6.81 -6.35
CA TYR A 92 -3.85 7.45 -5.34
C TYR A 92 -3.18 8.66 -4.70
N ARG A 93 -1.88 8.56 -4.37
CA ARG A 93 -1.12 9.67 -3.77
C ARG A 93 -1.02 10.91 -4.65
N ARG A 94 -1.11 10.75 -5.97
CA ARG A 94 -1.00 11.85 -6.94
C ARG A 94 -2.35 12.38 -7.36
N GLN A 95 -3.31 11.47 -7.54
CA GLN A 95 -4.67 11.77 -7.93
C GLN A 95 -5.60 10.83 -7.14
N PRO A 96 -6.08 11.27 -5.96
CA PRO A 96 -6.99 10.47 -5.15
C PRO A 96 -8.21 10.05 -5.96
N ASP A 97 -8.40 8.74 -6.05
CA ASP A 97 -9.46 8.10 -6.81
C ASP A 97 -9.98 6.93 -5.97
N PRO A 98 -11.20 7.03 -5.42
CA PRO A 98 -11.78 5.98 -4.58
C PRO A 98 -11.87 4.62 -5.28
N ALA A 99 -11.94 4.57 -6.61
CA ALA A 99 -11.98 3.31 -7.34
C ALA A 99 -10.69 2.48 -7.17
N LEU A 100 -9.56 3.13 -6.82
CA LEU A 100 -8.31 2.43 -6.54
C LEU A 100 -8.36 1.63 -5.23
N ILE A 101 -9.28 1.96 -4.30
CA ILE A 101 -9.44 1.23 -3.03
C ILE A 101 -9.75 -0.25 -3.29
N GLU A 102 -10.52 -0.56 -4.32
CA GLU A 102 -10.87 -1.94 -4.72
C GLU A 102 -9.65 -2.84 -4.95
N VAL A 103 -8.54 -2.28 -5.44
CA VAL A 103 -7.28 -3.03 -5.61
C VAL A 103 -6.75 -3.50 -4.26
N PHE A 104 -6.79 -2.62 -3.24
CA PHE A 104 -6.35 -2.97 -1.90
C PHE A 104 -7.29 -3.98 -1.25
N LEU A 105 -8.61 -3.80 -1.37
CA LEU A 105 -9.60 -4.72 -0.79
C LEU A 105 -9.43 -6.15 -1.33
N ARG A 106 -9.26 -6.27 -2.65
CA ARG A 106 -8.95 -7.57 -3.29
C ARG A 106 -7.69 -8.19 -2.70
N LEU A 107 -6.62 -7.41 -2.54
CA LEU A 107 -5.32 -7.89 -2.07
C LEU A 107 -5.27 -8.17 -0.55
N MET A 108 -6.11 -7.51 0.25
CA MET A 108 -6.32 -7.84 1.66
C MET A 108 -6.86 -9.27 1.86
N SER A 109 -7.46 -9.86 0.84
CA SER A 109 -7.96 -11.24 0.86
C SER A 109 -6.99 -12.26 0.22
N SER A 110 -5.78 -11.83 -0.17
CA SER A 110 -4.77 -12.70 -0.80
C SER A 110 -4.35 -13.85 0.12
N THR A 111 -4.00 -15.01 -0.43
CA THR A 111 -3.39 -16.09 0.36
C THR A 111 -1.97 -15.73 0.83
N ASP A 112 -1.30 -14.79 0.14
CA ASP A 112 0.02 -14.32 0.52
C ASP A 112 -0.07 -13.30 1.68
N ARG A 113 0.51 -13.68 2.82
CA ARG A 113 0.54 -12.84 4.03
C ARG A 113 1.23 -11.50 3.80
N THR A 114 2.26 -11.44 2.97
CA THR A 114 3.03 -10.22 2.67
C THR A 114 2.15 -9.26 1.89
N LEU A 115 1.42 -9.75 0.89
CA LEU A 115 0.47 -8.94 0.11
C LEU A 115 -0.67 -8.43 0.97
N ARG A 116 -1.33 -9.29 1.77
CA ARG A 116 -2.40 -8.85 2.69
C ARG A 116 -1.91 -7.76 3.64
N SER A 117 -0.75 -7.98 4.24
CA SER A 117 -0.11 -7.04 5.17
C SER A 117 0.16 -5.69 4.52
N ARG A 118 0.74 -5.68 3.32
CA ARG A 118 1.03 -4.44 2.59
C ARG A 118 -0.24 -3.75 2.11
N ALA A 119 -1.24 -4.50 1.67
CA ALA A 119 -2.53 -3.93 1.26
C ALA A 119 -3.20 -3.20 2.44
N ALA A 120 -3.26 -3.83 3.61
CA ALA A 120 -3.78 -3.19 4.82
C ALA A 120 -2.96 -1.97 5.27
N PHE A 121 -1.64 -1.99 5.07
CA PHE A 121 -0.78 -0.86 5.42
C PHE A 121 -0.97 0.35 4.48
N TYR A 122 -0.97 0.11 3.17
CA TYR A 122 -0.95 1.17 2.16
C TYR A 122 -2.33 1.69 1.75
N VAL A 123 -3.41 0.95 2.02
CA VAL A 123 -4.76 1.42 1.66
C VAL A 123 -5.00 2.82 2.27
N PRO A 124 -5.54 3.76 1.51
CA PRO A 124 -5.94 5.05 2.05
C PRO A 124 -7.02 4.87 3.13
N ALA A 125 -6.87 5.55 4.26
CA ALA A 125 -7.89 5.56 5.28
C ALA A 125 -9.10 6.39 4.84
N ASP A 126 -10.30 5.83 4.99
CA ASP A 126 -11.56 6.47 4.63
C ASP A 126 -12.69 5.88 5.49
N GLU A 127 -13.19 6.65 6.47
CA GLU A 127 -14.33 6.25 7.32
C GLU A 127 -15.64 6.11 6.55
N SER A 128 -15.77 6.77 5.40
CA SER A 128 -17.01 6.71 4.60
C SER A 128 -17.08 5.47 3.70
N ASN A 129 -15.99 4.70 3.61
CA ASN A 129 -15.91 3.51 2.80
C ASN A 129 -16.26 2.25 3.62
N GLU A 130 -17.54 1.86 3.60
CA GLU A 130 -18.03 0.68 4.32
C GLU A 130 -17.31 -0.61 3.93
N ALA A 131 -16.96 -0.79 2.65
CA ALA A 131 -16.26 -1.98 2.16
C ALA A 131 -14.84 -2.08 2.75
N LEU A 132 -14.16 -0.95 2.91
CA LEU A 132 -12.87 -0.89 3.60
C LEU A 132 -13.00 -1.23 5.08
N LEU A 133 -13.96 -0.63 5.79
CA LEU A 133 -14.18 -0.92 7.22
C LEU A 133 -14.48 -2.40 7.44
N GLU A 134 -15.35 -3.01 6.63
CA GLU A 134 -15.68 -4.43 6.72
C GLU A 134 -14.51 -5.34 6.35
N ALA A 135 -13.70 -5.00 5.34
CA ALA A 135 -12.49 -5.75 5.01
C ALA A 135 -11.48 -5.75 6.17
N LEU A 136 -11.23 -4.58 6.78
CA LEU A 136 -10.32 -4.44 7.92
C LEU A 136 -10.83 -5.19 9.16
N ARG A 137 -12.12 -5.09 9.47
CA ARG A 137 -12.75 -5.88 10.56
C ARG A 137 -12.65 -7.38 10.28
N GLY A 138 -12.90 -7.80 9.03
CA GLY A 138 -12.73 -9.17 8.57
C GLY A 138 -11.31 -9.69 8.84
N MET A 139 -10.30 -8.94 8.40
CA MET A 139 -8.90 -9.26 8.69
C MET A 139 -8.64 -9.35 10.21
N ILE A 140 -9.08 -8.37 10.99
CA ILE A 140 -8.88 -8.37 12.44
C ILE A 140 -9.54 -9.59 13.10
N ARG A 141 -10.70 -10.03 12.63
CA ARG A 141 -11.38 -11.23 13.15
C ARG A 141 -10.58 -12.50 12.90
N THR A 142 -10.09 -12.70 11.67
CA THR A 142 -9.61 -14.00 11.20
C THR A 142 -8.09 -14.14 11.09
N GLU A 143 -7.35 -13.05 11.03
CA GLU A 143 -5.90 -13.09 10.80
C GLU A 143 -5.16 -13.71 12.00
N THR A 144 -4.29 -14.67 11.70
CA THR A 144 -3.44 -15.36 12.68
C THR A 144 -2.00 -14.88 12.64
N GLU A 145 -1.58 -14.23 11.56
CA GLU A 145 -0.25 -13.66 11.43
C GLU A 145 -0.18 -12.26 12.07
N THR A 146 0.87 -12.01 12.85
CA THR A 146 1.01 -10.76 13.63
C THR A 146 1.00 -9.50 12.75
N LEU A 147 1.74 -9.50 11.63
CA LEU A 147 1.97 -8.29 10.85
C LEU A 147 0.72 -7.80 10.09
N PRO A 148 -0.03 -8.63 9.34
CA PRO A 148 -1.27 -8.19 8.74
C PRO A 148 -2.32 -7.77 9.78
N LEU A 149 -2.39 -8.44 10.94
CA LEU A 149 -3.29 -8.05 12.04
C LEU A 149 -2.96 -6.66 12.58
N VAL A 150 -1.67 -6.38 12.82
CA VAL A 150 -1.21 -5.05 13.26
C VAL A 150 -1.56 -3.98 12.23
N ASN A 151 -1.29 -4.24 10.95
CA ASN A 151 -1.56 -3.26 9.91
C ASN A 151 -3.06 -3.02 9.72
N ALA A 152 -3.89 -4.06 9.76
CA ALA A 152 -5.34 -3.91 9.72
C ALA A 152 -5.88 -3.13 10.93
N THR A 153 -5.33 -3.40 12.12
CA THR A 153 -5.69 -2.67 13.35
C THR A 153 -5.33 -1.18 13.25
N ASN A 154 -4.09 -0.89 12.86
CA ASN A 154 -3.62 0.49 12.70
C ASN A 154 -4.47 1.23 11.66
N LYS A 155 -4.74 0.59 10.52
CA LYS A 155 -5.52 1.20 9.45
C LYS A 155 -6.97 1.41 9.84
N LEU A 156 -7.59 0.48 10.56
CA LEU A 156 -8.96 0.66 11.07
C LEU A 156 -9.01 1.88 11.99
N LEU A 157 -8.10 1.99 12.95
CA LEU A 157 -8.00 3.15 13.83
C LEU A 157 -7.78 4.46 13.05
N GLU A 158 -6.92 4.43 12.04
CA GLU A 158 -6.67 5.57 11.14
C GLU A 158 -7.94 5.99 10.37
N CYS A 159 -8.79 5.05 9.94
CA CYS A 159 -10.08 5.37 9.31
C CYS A 159 -10.95 6.20 10.26
N TYR A 160 -11.02 5.85 11.55
CA TYR A 160 -11.71 6.63 12.58
C TYR A 160 -10.97 7.90 13.03
N GLY A 161 -9.85 8.28 12.39
CA GLY A 161 -9.03 9.42 12.79
C GLY A 161 -8.33 9.23 14.15
N ILE A 162 -8.18 7.99 14.62
CA ILE A 162 -7.56 7.68 15.91
C ILE A 162 -6.04 7.53 15.75
N THR A 163 -5.32 8.42 16.40
CA THR A 163 -3.87 8.35 16.62
C THR A 163 -3.55 8.22 18.12
N GLU A 164 -2.30 7.93 18.47
CA GLU A 164 -1.83 7.93 19.86
C GLU A 164 -2.08 9.28 20.57
N ASP A 165 -2.10 10.38 19.82
CA ASP A 165 -2.33 11.74 20.33
C ASP A 165 -3.82 12.13 20.36
N SER A 166 -4.68 11.42 19.63
CA SER A 166 -6.11 11.75 19.48
C SER A 166 -6.95 11.38 20.71
N LEU A 167 -6.48 10.44 21.53
CA LEU A 167 -7.18 9.89 22.69
C LEU A 167 -6.25 9.81 23.89
N PRO A 168 -6.79 9.81 25.13
CA PRO A 168 -6.00 9.46 26.31
C PRO A 168 -5.33 8.08 26.13
N GLU A 169 -4.05 7.97 26.51
CA GLU A 169 -3.24 6.75 26.32
C GLU A 169 -3.96 5.47 26.78
N ALA A 170 -4.59 5.50 27.96
CA ALA A 170 -5.31 4.36 28.50
C ALA A 170 -6.48 3.93 27.60
N GLN A 171 -7.18 4.87 26.96
CA GLN A 171 -8.28 4.58 26.04
C GLN A 171 -7.75 4.03 24.70
N TYR A 172 -6.70 4.64 24.14
CA TYR A 172 -6.04 4.13 22.94
C TYR A 172 -5.55 2.69 23.14
N LEU A 173 -4.80 2.44 24.22
CA LEU A 173 -4.28 1.11 24.54
C LEU A 173 -5.40 0.08 24.77
N ARG A 174 -6.52 0.49 25.36
CA ARG A 174 -7.69 -0.38 25.53
C ARG A 174 -8.27 -0.79 24.18
N LEU A 175 -8.51 0.16 23.27
CA LEU A 175 -9.02 -0.12 21.93
C LEU A 175 -8.05 -1.00 21.14
N TYR A 176 -6.78 -0.61 21.11
CA TYR A 176 -5.74 -1.32 20.39
C TYR A 176 -5.58 -2.78 20.86
N ARG A 177 -5.55 -3.02 22.17
CA ARG A 177 -5.48 -4.37 22.74
C ARG A 177 -6.77 -5.16 22.53
N GLY A 178 -7.92 -4.50 22.59
CA GLY A 178 -9.22 -5.12 22.35
C GLY A 178 -9.36 -5.66 20.94
N LEU A 179 -8.95 -4.88 19.93
CA LEU A 179 -8.91 -5.29 18.52
C LEU A 179 -7.97 -6.48 18.29
N ARG A 180 -6.85 -6.54 19.03
CA ARG A 180 -5.84 -7.60 18.90
C ARG A 180 -6.01 -8.74 19.91
N SER A 181 -7.12 -8.80 20.63
CA SER A 181 -7.41 -9.87 21.59
C SER A 181 -7.59 -11.21 20.87
N ASP A 182 -7.19 -12.33 21.47
CA ASP A 182 -7.50 -13.67 20.92
C ASP A 182 -8.98 -14.06 21.11
N ASP A 183 -9.71 -13.35 21.98
CA ASP A 183 -11.14 -13.57 22.21
C ASP A 183 -12.01 -12.76 21.24
N LEU A 184 -12.79 -13.48 20.41
CA LEU A 184 -13.71 -12.87 19.44
C LEU A 184 -14.74 -11.97 20.12
N LYS A 185 -15.23 -12.30 21.33
CA LYS A 185 -16.22 -11.45 22.02
C LYS A 185 -15.61 -10.09 22.38
N THR A 186 -14.35 -10.08 22.80
CA THR A 186 -13.59 -8.86 23.06
C THR A 186 -13.41 -8.02 21.79
N LYS A 187 -13.09 -8.65 20.65
CA LYS A 187 -12.99 -7.93 19.36
C LYS A 187 -14.32 -7.27 18.99
N GLU A 188 -15.42 -8.01 19.02
CA GLU A 188 -16.75 -7.49 18.67
C GLU A 188 -17.24 -6.40 19.62
N ALA A 189 -16.95 -6.50 20.92
CA ALA A 189 -17.23 -5.42 21.85
C ALA A 189 -16.42 -4.16 21.52
N THR A 190 -15.15 -4.33 21.12
CA THR A 190 -14.28 -3.22 20.74
C THR A 190 -14.72 -2.55 19.44
N PHE A 191 -15.18 -3.31 18.43
CA PHE A 191 -15.76 -2.73 17.22
C PHE A 191 -16.98 -1.86 17.53
N LYS A 192 -17.91 -2.35 18.36
CA LYS A 192 -19.07 -1.56 18.80
C LYS A 192 -18.69 -0.31 19.57
N ASP A 193 -17.66 -0.40 20.41
CA ASP A 193 -17.16 0.77 21.14
C ASP A 193 -16.56 1.81 20.19
N LEU A 194 -15.88 1.41 19.11
CA LEU A 194 -15.43 2.31 18.05
C LEU A 194 -16.61 2.97 17.34
N ASP A 195 -17.60 2.20 16.89
CA ASP A 195 -18.77 2.74 16.17
C ASP A 195 -19.54 3.78 17.00
N ARG A 196 -19.67 3.56 18.31
CA ARG A 196 -20.29 4.51 19.24
C ARG A 196 -19.50 5.80 19.40
N LEU A 197 -18.18 5.69 19.52
CA LEU A 197 -17.33 6.86 19.74
C LEU A 197 -17.36 7.82 18.55
N PHE A 198 -17.62 7.30 17.35
CA PHE A 198 -17.54 8.04 16.09
C PHE A 198 -18.87 8.12 15.32
N GLY A 199 -19.99 7.78 15.98
CA GLY A 199 -21.34 8.04 15.45
C GLY A 199 -21.72 7.20 14.23
N LEU A 200 -21.10 6.03 14.04
CA LEU A 200 -21.49 5.07 13.00
C LEU A 200 -22.61 4.11 13.45
N ASP A 201 -23.02 4.17 14.73
CA ASP A 201 -24.26 3.55 15.23
C ASP A 201 -25.46 4.41 14.77
N ALA A 202 -25.97 4.16 13.56
CA ALA A 202 -27.27 4.67 13.08
C ALA A 202 -28.39 3.63 13.26
#